data_AF-A0A1S9P7I3-F1
#
_entry.id   AF-A0A1S9P7I3-F1
#
_cell.length_a   1.000
_cell.length_b   1.000
_cell.length_c   1.000
_cell.angle_alpha   90.00
_cell.angle_beta   90.00
_cell.angle_gamma   90.00
#
_symmetry.space_group_name_H-M   'P 1'
#
loop_
_entity.id
_entity.type
_entity.pdbx_description
1 polymer ?
#
loop_
_entity_poly.entity_id
_entity_poly.type
_entity_poly.pdbx_seq_one_letter_code
_entity_poly.pdbx_strand_id
1 'polypeptide(L)' 'MYDSSMKYKWDNKNVLDYAVQEAEAKGKEEGAHDKALTIARELKKEGLALEFIAKTTGLLIDELKTL' A
#
# COMPACT_ATOMS: atom_id res chain seq x y z
N MET A 1 -19.18 11.04 40.95
CA MET A 1 -19.59 11.23 39.53
C MET A 1 -18.40 11.77 38.74
N TYR A 2 -17.42 10.93 38.38
CA TYR A 2 -16.24 11.39 37.61
C TYR A 2 -15.72 10.37 36.58
N ASP A 3 -16.40 9.25 36.35
CA ASP A 3 -15.81 8.16 35.55
C ASP A 3 -16.28 8.11 34.08
N SER A 4 -17.48 8.60 33.74
CA SER A 4 -18.03 8.38 32.40
C SER A 4 -17.43 9.30 31.32
N SER A 5 -17.01 10.52 31.69
CA SER A 5 -16.43 11.50 30.76
C SER A 5 -15.03 11.10 30.28
N MET A 6 -14.24 10.43 31.12
CA MET A 6 -12.90 9.98 30.72
C MET A 6 -12.94 8.78 29.79
N LYS A 7 -13.85 7.82 30.03
CA LYS A 7 -14.03 6.65 29.14
C LYS A 7 -14.39 7.05 27.71
N TYR A 8 -15.34 7.96 27.54
CA TYR A 8 -15.77 8.40 26.21
C TYR A 8 -14.64 9.03 25.38
N LYS A 9 -13.73 9.78 26.03
CA LYS A 9 -12.56 10.37 25.37
C LYS A 9 -11.55 9.29 24.95
N TRP A 10 -11.39 8.24 25.74
CA TRP A 10 -10.50 7.13 25.43
C TRP A 10 -11.06 6.21 24.36
N ASP A 11 -12.37 5.92 24.41
CA ASP A 11 -13.04 5.12 23.40
C ASP A 11 -12.96 5.79 22.02
N ASN A 12 -13.21 7.10 21.93
CA ASN A 12 -13.04 7.85 20.68
C ASN A 12 -11.58 7.91 20.20
N LYS A 13 -10.63 8.01 21.14
CA LYS A 13 -9.21 8.04 20.78
C LYS A 13 -8.74 6.69 20.24
N ASN A 14 -9.15 5.58 20.84
CA ASN A 14 -8.84 4.24 20.37
C ASN A 14 -9.45 3.95 18.99
N VAL A 15 -10.69 4.40 18.75
CA VAL A 15 -11.32 4.24 17.42
C VAL A 15 -10.58 5.04 16.35
N LEU A 16 -10.15 6.27 16.66
CA LEU A 16 -9.36 7.10 15.75
C LEU A 16 -7.97 6.51 15.48
N ASP A 17 -7.24 6.09 16.52
CA ASP A 17 -5.91 5.49 16.38
C ASP A 17 -5.98 4.19 15.56
N TYR A 18 -7.02 3.37 15.76
CA TYR A 18 -7.24 2.17 14.96
C TYR A 18 -7.50 2.49 13.48
N ALA A 19 -8.37 3.47 13.20
CA ALA A 19 -8.66 3.90 11.83
C ALA A 19 -7.43 4.48 11.11
N VAL A 20 -6.58 5.23 11.83
CA VAL A 20 -5.33 5.78 11.27
C VAL A 20 -4.32 4.67 11.01
N GLN A 21 -4.13 3.73 11.94
CA GLN A 21 -3.22 2.59 11.71
C GLN A 21 -3.66 1.73 10.53
N GLU A 22 -4.95 1.46 10.40
CA GLU A 22 -5.47 0.65 9.28
C GLU A 22 -5.33 1.40 7.94
N ALA A 23 -5.54 2.71 7.93
CA ALA A 23 -5.33 3.56 6.75
C ALA A 23 -3.85 3.67 6.36
N GLU A 24 -2.93 3.80 7.31
CA GLU A 24 -1.49 3.82 7.02
C GLU A 24 -0.98 2.46 6.54
N ALA A 25 -1.49 1.37 7.11
CA ALA A 25 -1.15 0.02 6.66
C ALA A 25 -1.61 -0.23 5.22
N LYS A 26 -2.89 0.04 4.93
CA LYS A 26 -3.45 -0.08 3.57
C LYS A 26 -2.78 0.86 2.58
N GLY A 27 -2.54 2.12 2.97
CA GLY A 27 -1.89 3.11 2.10
C GLY A 27 -0.44 2.78 1.76
N LYS A 28 0.31 2.14 2.67
CA LYS A 28 1.66 1.63 2.37
C LYS A 28 1.64 0.46 1.40
N GLU A 29 0.70 -0.47 1.57
CA GLU A 29 0.59 -1.66 0.74
C GLU A 29 0.12 -1.32 -0.68
N GLU A 30 -0.93 -0.50 -0.80
CA GLU A 30 -1.41 0.03 -2.08
C GLU A 30 -0.33 0.89 -2.76
N GLY A 31 0.33 1.77 -2.01
CA GLY A 31 1.38 2.61 -2.56
C GLY A 31 2.62 1.84 -3.05
N ALA A 32 2.93 0.69 -2.46
CA ALA A 32 4.02 -0.16 -2.92
C ALA A 32 3.65 -0.90 -4.22
N HIS A 33 2.44 -1.47 -4.27
CA HIS A 33 1.93 -2.16 -5.46
C HIS A 33 1.76 -1.21 -6.65
N ASP A 34 1.18 -0.03 -6.42
CA ASP A 34 0.91 0.95 -7.49
C ASP A 34 2.22 1.52 -8.07
N LYS A 35 3.23 1.74 -7.21
CA LYS A 35 4.58 2.10 -7.67
C LYS A 35 5.23 0.98 -8.48
N ALA A 36 5.15 -0.28 -8.03
CA ALA A 36 5.70 -1.40 -8.78
C ALA A 36 5.05 -1.53 -10.17
N LEU A 37 3.72 -1.35 -10.25
CA LEU A 37 2.97 -1.35 -11.51
C LEU A 37 3.33 -0.18 -12.42
N THR A 38 3.48 1.02 -11.86
CA THR A 38 3.85 2.23 -12.62
C THR A 38 5.25 2.08 -13.20
N ILE A 39 6.21 1.64 -12.39
CA ILE A 39 7.58 1.34 -12.83
C ILE A 39 7.57 0.26 -13.91
N ALA A 40 6.81 -0.82 -13.72
CA ALA A 40 6.67 -1.87 -14.72
C ALA A 40 6.15 -1.36 -16.07
N ARG A 41 5.14 -0.47 -16.06
CA ARG A 41 4.61 0.16 -17.28
C ARG A 41 5.61 1.09 -17.95
N GLU A 42 6.34 1.90 -17.19
CA GLU A 42 7.37 2.78 -17.72
C GLU A 42 8.52 1.99 -18.35
N LEU A 43 9.03 0.97 -17.66
CA LEU A 43 10.10 0.12 -18.20
C LEU A 43 9.65 -0.66 -19.45
N LYS A 44 8.37 -1.07 -19.52
CA LYS A 44 7.78 -1.68 -20.72
C LYS A 44 7.69 -0.69 -21.88
N LYS A 45 7.40 0.59 -21.62
CA LYS A 45 7.42 1.65 -22.64
C LYS A 45 8.85 1.97 -23.13
N GLU A 46 9.84 1.89 -22.24
CA GLU A 46 11.25 2.05 -22.63
C GLU A 46 11.80 0.86 -23.43
N GLY A 47 11.05 -0.24 -23.55
CA GLY A 47 11.44 -1.41 -24.33
C GLY A 47 12.43 -2.34 -23.60
N LEU A 48 12.48 -2.27 -22.26
CA LEU A 48 13.31 -3.15 -21.44
C LEU A 48 12.76 -4.59 -21.43
N ALA A 49 13.67 -5.55 -21.28
CA ALA A 49 13.31 -6.96 -21.20
C ALA A 49 12.45 -7.25 -19.97
N LEU A 50 11.37 -8.02 -20.14
CA LEU A 50 10.45 -8.39 -19.05
C LEU A 50 11.16 -9.03 -17.85
N GLU A 51 12.25 -9.77 -18.10
CA GLU A 51 13.10 -10.36 -17.04
C GLU A 51 13.75 -9.28 -16.15
N PHE A 52 14.17 -8.16 -16.75
CA PHE A 52 14.76 -7.05 -16.01
C PHE A 52 13.69 -6.31 -15.21
N ILE A 53 12.52 -6.11 -15.81
CA ILE A 53 11.36 -5.49 -15.14
C ILE A 53 10.95 -6.34 -13.92
N ALA A 54 10.85 -7.65 -14.09
CA ALA A 54 10.56 -8.60 -13.01
C ALA A 54 11.59 -8.54 -11.87
N LYS A 55 12.89 -8.53 -12.20
CA LYS A 55 13.96 -8.36 -11.20
C LYS A 55 13.89 -7.05 -10.44
N THR A 56 13.54 -5.96 -11.11
CA THR A 56 13.60 -4.61 -10.54
C THR A 56 12.35 -4.29 -9.70
N THR A 57 11.19 -4.75 -10.15
CA THR A 57 9.90 -4.49 -9.49
C THR A 57 9.47 -5.60 -8.53
N GLY A 58 10.11 -6.77 -8.60
CA GLY A 58 9.70 -7.96 -7.85
C GLY A 58 8.41 -8.62 -8.38
N LEU A 59 7.87 -8.13 -9.50
CA LEU A 59 6.68 -8.69 -10.15
C LEU A 59 7.05 -9.94 -10.96
N LEU A 60 6.09 -10.86 -11.09
CA LEU A 60 6.28 -12.05 -11.94
C LEU A 60 6.26 -11.65 -13.42
N ILE A 61 7.10 -12.31 -14.22
CA ILE A 61 7.13 -12.12 -15.69
C ILE A 61 5.74 -12.38 -16.29
N ASP A 62 4.99 -13.33 -15.72
CA ASP A 62 3.64 -13.66 -16.13
C ASP A 62 2.69 -12.48 -15.92
N GLU A 63 2.72 -11.84 -14.74
CA GLU A 63 1.92 -10.64 -14.44
C GLU A 63 2.25 -9.48 -15.38
N LEU A 64 3.53 -9.29 -15.71
CA LEU A 64 3.99 -8.25 -16.65
C LEU A 64 3.56 -8.49 -18.11
N LYS A 65 3.31 -9.76 -18.46
CA LYS A 65 2.85 -10.16 -19.79
C LYS A 65 1.34 -9.90 -19.95
N THR A 66 0.59 -10.04 -18.87
CA THR A 66 -0.86 -9.74 -18.80
C THR A 66 -1.15 -8.24 -18.65
N LEU A 67 -0.16 -7.46 -18.20
CA LEU A 67 -0.23 -5.99 -18.07
C LEU A 67 -0.19 -5.26 -19.42
#